data_AF-A0A0A0L2T5-F1
#
_entry.id   AF-A0A0A0L2T5-F1
#
_cell.length_a   1.000
_cell.length_b   1.000
_cell.length_c   1.000
_cell.angle_alpha   90.00
_cell.angle_beta   90.00
_cell.angle_gamma   90.00
#
_symmetry.space_group_name_H-M   'P 1'
#
loop_
_entity.id
_entity.type
_entity.pdbx_description
1 polymer ?
#
loop_
_entity_poly.entity_id
_entity_poly.type
_entity_poly.pdbx_seq_one_letter_code
_entity_poly.pdbx_strand_id
1 'polypeptide(L)'
;MKNIQERKERRWMLERKLASSDVPKEEQINLIKDLERKETEFMRLKRHKICVDDFELLTIIGRGAFGEVRLCREKKSGDIYAMKKLKKSEMLMRGQVEHVRAERNLLAEVASHCIVKLYYSFQDAEYLYLIMEYLPGGDMMTLLMREDTLTENVAKFYIAQSVLAIESIHRHNYIHSTTRK
;
A
#
# COMPACT_ATOMS: atom_id res chain seq x y z
N MET A 1 8.38 18.95 -0.13
CA MET A 1 8.85 20.02 -1.04
C MET A 1 8.22 19.97 -2.42
N LYS A 2 8.12 18.81 -3.11
CA LYS A 2 7.45 18.68 -4.43
C LYS A 2 6.02 19.26 -4.53
N ASN A 3 5.14 18.96 -3.57
CA ASN A 3 3.74 19.47 -3.58
C ASN A 3 3.63 21.01 -3.54
N ILE A 4 4.60 21.71 -2.93
CA ILE A 4 4.58 23.19 -2.85
C ILE A 4 4.94 23.79 -4.22
N GLN A 5 5.86 23.14 -4.94
CA GLN A 5 6.28 23.56 -6.27
C GLN A 5 5.16 23.37 -7.30
N GLU A 6 4.51 22.21 -7.30
CA GLU A 6 3.36 21.92 -8.17
C GLU A 6 2.18 22.89 -7.91
N ARG A 7 1.95 23.26 -6.66
CA ARG A 7 0.93 24.26 -6.29
C ARG A 7 1.25 25.64 -6.86
N LYS A 8 2.52 26.06 -6.78
CA LYS A 8 2.99 27.33 -7.35
C LYS A 8 2.84 27.32 -8.88
N GLU A 9 3.18 26.22 -9.54
CA GLU A 9 3.05 26.07 -10.99
C GLU A 9 1.59 26.11 -11.45
N ARG A 10 0.67 25.42 -10.75
CA ARG A 10 -0.77 25.46 -11.07
C ARG A 10 -1.36 26.85 -10.92
N ARG A 11 -1.00 27.55 -9.85
CA ARG A 11 -1.43 28.95 -9.64
C ARG A 11 -0.86 29.87 -10.73
N TRP A 12 0.42 29.77 -11.02
CA TRP A 12 1.09 30.58 -12.04
C TRP A 12 0.51 30.36 -13.45
N MET A 13 0.16 29.11 -13.80
CA MET A 13 -0.51 28.80 -15.07
C MET A 13 -1.90 29.45 -15.18
N LEU A 14 -2.68 29.47 -14.09
CA LEU A 14 -3.98 30.13 -14.09
C LEU A 14 -3.82 31.65 -14.23
N GLU A 15 -2.90 32.26 -13.48
CA GLU A 15 -2.61 33.70 -13.56
C GLU A 15 -2.17 34.12 -14.97
N ARG A 16 -1.31 33.32 -15.63
CA ARG A 16 -0.92 33.55 -17.03
C ARG A 16 -2.10 33.49 -18.01
N LYS A 17 -2.98 32.50 -17.86
CA LYS A 17 -4.16 32.34 -18.71
C LYS A 17 -5.16 33.48 -18.52
N LEU A 18 -5.36 33.93 -17.28
CA LEU A 18 -6.21 35.06 -16.95
C LEU A 18 -5.63 36.37 -17.49
N ALA A 19 -4.31 36.54 -17.51
CA ALA A 19 -3.65 37.72 -18.07
C ALA A 19 -3.74 37.79 -19.61
N SER A 20 -3.86 36.64 -20.29
CA SER A 20 -4.02 36.57 -21.75
C SER A 20 -5.46 36.62 -22.25
N SER A 21 -6.44 36.69 -21.34
CA SER A 21 -7.87 36.57 -21.67
C SER A 21 -8.59 37.85 -21.25
N ASP A 22 -9.53 38.35 -22.06
CA ASP A 22 -10.36 39.55 -21.77
C ASP A 22 -11.43 39.27 -20.69
N VAL A 23 -11.04 38.61 -19.61
CA VAL A 23 -11.92 38.27 -18.49
C VAL A 23 -12.01 39.47 -17.55
N PRO A 24 -13.21 39.92 -17.15
CA PRO A 24 -13.40 41.01 -16.19
C PRO A 24 -12.68 40.75 -14.86
N LYS A 25 -12.15 41.81 -14.24
CA LYS A 25 -11.35 41.72 -12.99
C LYS A 25 -12.07 40.99 -11.84
N GLU A 26 -13.39 41.17 -11.71
CA GLU A 26 -14.18 40.45 -10.70
C GLU A 26 -14.21 38.94 -10.92
N GLU A 27 -14.31 38.51 -12.18
CA GLU A 27 -14.35 37.11 -12.56
C GLU A 27 -12.97 36.46 -12.40
N GLN A 28 -11.89 37.20 -12.69
CA GLN A 28 -10.51 36.78 -12.37
C GLN A 28 -10.32 36.52 -10.86
N ILE A 29 -10.84 37.43 -10.00
CA ILE A 29 -10.76 37.29 -8.53
C ILE A 29 -11.53 36.06 -8.05
N ASN A 30 -12.72 35.81 -8.61
CA ASN A 30 -13.52 34.64 -8.25
C ASN A 30 -12.84 33.32 -8.66
N LEU A 31 -12.24 33.26 -9.85
CA LEU A 31 -11.52 32.07 -10.33
C LEU A 31 -10.28 31.76 -9.49
N ILE A 32 -9.54 32.79 -9.03
CA ILE A 32 -8.40 32.61 -8.13
C ILE A 32 -8.88 32.10 -6.77
N LYS A 33 -9.93 32.69 -6.19
CA LYS A 33 -10.53 32.23 -4.92
C LYS A 33 -11.02 30.78 -5.00
N ASP A 34 -11.65 30.41 -6.11
CA ASP A 34 -12.12 29.05 -6.34
C ASP A 34 -10.96 28.04 -6.45
N LEU A 35 -9.87 28.43 -7.12
CA LEU A 35 -8.66 27.61 -7.18
C LEU A 35 -8.05 27.44 -5.79
N GLU A 36 -7.95 28.52 -5.00
CA GLU A 36 -7.45 28.46 -3.62
C GLU A 36 -8.30 27.57 -2.71
N ARG A 37 -9.63 27.61 -2.86
CA ARG A 37 -10.55 26.73 -2.13
C ARG A 37 -10.30 25.26 -2.51
N LYS A 38 -10.29 24.93 -3.80
CA LYS A 38 -10.04 23.56 -4.30
C LYS A 38 -8.66 23.03 -3.87
N GLU A 39 -7.64 23.87 -3.94
CA GLU A 39 -6.28 23.55 -3.49
C GLU A 39 -6.21 23.32 -1.98
N THR A 40 -6.98 24.07 -1.19
CA THR A 40 -7.07 23.88 0.27
C THR A 40 -7.78 22.59 0.63
N GLU A 41 -8.88 22.27 -0.06
CA GLU A 41 -9.59 20.99 0.07
C GLU A 41 -8.71 19.81 -0.35
N PHE A 42 -8.03 19.91 -1.49
CA PHE A 42 -7.10 18.90 -1.97
C PHE A 42 -5.96 18.65 -0.96
N MET A 43 -5.40 19.71 -0.37
CA MET A 43 -4.39 19.60 0.69
C MET A 43 -4.97 19.08 2.01
N ARG A 44 -6.26 19.28 2.28
CA ARG A 44 -6.94 18.70 3.46
C ARG A 44 -7.19 17.21 3.25
N LEU A 45 -7.64 16.80 2.06
CA LEU A 45 -7.76 15.40 1.64
C LEU A 45 -6.41 14.67 1.67
N LYS A 46 -5.34 15.29 1.13
CA LYS A 46 -3.96 14.76 1.25
C LYS A 46 -3.44 14.71 2.69
N ARG A 47 -4.01 15.48 3.62
CA ARG A 47 -3.64 15.49 5.04
C ARG A 47 -4.36 14.43 5.86
N HIS A 48 -5.41 13.81 5.34
CA HIS A 48 -6.06 12.69 6.02
C HIS A 48 -5.12 11.48 5.94
N LYS A 49 -4.28 11.33 6.97
CA LYS A 49 -3.43 10.15 7.13
C LYS A 49 -4.36 8.97 7.36
N ILE A 50 -4.27 7.98 6.47
CA ILE A 50 -5.00 6.72 6.60
C ILE A 50 -4.70 6.12 7.98
N CYS A 51 -5.75 5.79 8.71
CA CYS A 51 -5.67 5.15 10.02
C CYS A 51 -6.53 3.88 10.05
N VAL A 52 -6.45 3.15 11.15
CA VAL A 52 -7.23 1.92 11.35
C VAL A 52 -8.75 2.20 11.29
N ASP A 53 -9.18 3.39 11.71
CA ASP A 53 -10.61 3.77 11.76
C ASP A 53 -11.21 3.99 10.36
N ASP A 54 -10.38 4.18 9.33
CA ASP A 54 -10.84 4.25 7.94
C ASP A 54 -11.27 2.86 7.41
N PHE A 55 -11.02 1.78 8.16
CA PHE A 55 -11.35 0.41 7.81
C PHE A 55 -12.36 -0.21 8.77
N GLU A 56 -13.32 -0.95 8.22
CA GLU A 56 -14.19 -1.85 8.95
C GLU A 56 -13.53 -3.23 9.00
N LEU A 57 -13.22 -3.72 10.20
CA LEU A 57 -12.61 -5.04 10.40
C LEU A 57 -13.70 -6.11 10.31
N LEU A 58 -13.53 -7.09 9.43
CA LEU A 58 -14.50 -8.16 9.18
C LEU A 58 -14.07 -9.42 9.95
N THR A 59 -13.42 -10.37 9.27
CA THR A 59 -13.04 -11.67 9.84
C THR A 59 -11.53 -11.84 9.93
N ILE A 60 -11.05 -12.68 10.85
CA ILE A 60 -9.66 -13.09 10.91
C ILE A 60 -9.44 -14.18 9.85
N ILE A 61 -8.50 -13.94 8.94
CA ILE A 61 -8.15 -14.88 7.86
C ILE A 61 -6.80 -15.56 8.09
N GLY A 62 -5.98 -15.08 9.03
CA GLY A 62 -4.72 -15.71 9.37
C GLY A 62 -4.18 -15.24 10.72
N ARG A 63 -3.40 -16.09 11.38
CA ARG A 63 -2.67 -15.75 12.61
C ARG A 63 -1.19 -16.08 12.40
N GLY A 64 -0.33 -15.12 12.68
CA GLY A 64 1.12 -15.24 12.52
C GLY A 64 1.85 -15.04 13.85
N ALA A 65 3.18 -15.18 13.81
CA ALA A 65 4.04 -15.10 14.99
C ALA A 65 4.08 -13.71 15.67
N PHE A 66 3.72 -12.65 14.95
CA PHE A 66 3.78 -11.26 15.41
C PHE A 66 2.41 -10.57 15.45
N GLY A 67 1.32 -11.32 15.21
CA GLY A 67 -0.02 -10.76 15.14
C GLY A 67 -0.96 -11.54 14.23
N GLU A 68 -1.91 -10.85 13.61
CA GLU A 68 -3.00 -11.47 12.85
C GLU A 68 -3.25 -10.74 11.52
N VAL A 69 -3.87 -11.45 10.59
CA VAL A 69 -4.35 -10.92 9.33
C VAL A 69 -5.87 -10.95 9.36
N ARG A 70 -6.49 -9.81 9.11
CA ARG A 70 -7.95 -9.66 9.05
C ARG A 70 -8.38 -9.20 7.67
N LEU A 71 -9.48 -9.76 7.19
CA LEU A 71 -10.24 -9.16 6.12
C LEU A 71 -10.81 -7.84 6.62
N CYS A 72 -10.67 -6.77 5.84
CA CYS A 72 -11.27 -5.48 6.15
C CYS A 72 -11.90 -4.86 4.92
N ARG A 73 -12.81 -3.92 5.15
CA ARG A 73 -13.43 -3.09 4.13
C ARG A 73 -13.04 -1.64 4.34
N GLU A 74 -12.54 -0.97 3.31
CA GLU A 74 -12.31 0.47 3.38
C GLU A 74 -13.66 1.20 3.38
N LYS A 75 -13.91 2.06 4.38
CA LYS A 75 -15.21 2.73 4.55
C LYS A 75 -15.52 3.73 3.43
N LYS A 76 -14.49 4.28 2.77
CA LYS A 76 -14.63 5.30 1.72
C LYS A 76 -15.00 4.72 0.36
N SER A 77 -14.33 3.64 -0.05
CA SER A 77 -14.51 3.00 -1.35
C SER A 77 -15.47 1.81 -1.29
N GLY A 78 -15.57 1.14 -0.14
CA GLY A 78 -16.23 -0.16 0.00
C GLY A 78 -15.37 -1.34 -0.44
N ASP A 79 -14.12 -1.09 -0.84
CA ASP A 79 -13.21 -2.13 -1.33
C ASP A 79 -12.74 -3.06 -0.21
N ILE A 80 -12.50 -4.33 -0.58
CA ILE A 80 -12.08 -5.38 0.34
C ILE A 80 -10.56 -5.57 0.30
N TYR A 81 -9.95 -5.64 1.47
CA TYR A 81 -8.51 -5.77 1.65
C TYR A 81 -8.15 -6.78 2.74
N ALA A 82 -6.88 -7.19 2.75
CA ALA A 82 -6.27 -7.92 3.86
C ALA A 82 -5.41 -6.96 4.70
N MET A 83 -5.75 -6.80 5.97
CA MET A 83 -5.00 -6.03 6.95
C MET A 83 -4.12 -6.95 7.81
N LYS A 84 -2.80 -6.87 7.64
CA LYS A 84 -1.83 -7.53 8.51
C LYS A 84 -1.49 -6.60 9.67
N LYS A 85 -1.91 -6.95 10.88
CA LYS A 85 -1.67 -6.22 12.12
C LYS A 85 -0.52 -6.87 12.88
N LEU A 86 0.58 -6.13 13.04
CA LEU A 86 1.83 -6.62 13.65
C LEU A 86 2.13 -5.86 14.93
N LYS A 87 2.37 -6.57 16.04
CA LYS A 87 2.65 -5.97 17.36
C LYS A 87 4.12 -5.59 17.47
N LYS A 88 4.41 -4.30 17.68
CA LYS A 88 5.79 -3.77 17.69
C LYS A 88 6.64 -4.36 18.81
N SER A 89 6.06 -4.54 19.98
CA SER A 89 6.78 -5.11 21.13
C SER A 89 7.23 -6.55 20.89
N GLU A 90 6.43 -7.36 20.19
CA GLU A 90 6.80 -8.73 19.81
C GLU A 90 7.89 -8.75 18.74
N MET A 91 7.83 -7.84 17.76
CA MET A 91 8.88 -7.70 16.75
C MET A 91 10.22 -7.32 17.37
N LEU A 92 10.21 -6.40 18.34
CA LEU A 92 11.39 -5.97 19.10
C LEU A 92 11.96 -7.11 19.94
N MET A 93 11.11 -7.79 20.72
CA MET A 93 11.51 -8.90 21.58
C MET A 93 12.19 -10.03 20.79
N ARG A 94 11.72 -10.29 19.57
CA ARG A 94 12.26 -11.35 18.69
C ARG A 94 13.41 -10.87 17.79
N GLY A 95 13.76 -9.58 17.81
CA GLY A 95 14.82 -9.01 16.97
C GLY A 95 14.52 -9.02 15.46
N GLN A 96 13.24 -9.00 15.07
CA GLN A 96 12.80 -9.18 13.67
C GLN A 96 12.39 -7.86 12.98
N VAL A 97 12.71 -6.72 13.57
CA VAL A 97 12.30 -5.39 13.07
C VAL A 97 12.84 -5.12 11.67
N GLU A 98 14.12 -5.42 11.43
CA GLU A 98 14.76 -5.18 10.13
C GLU A 98 14.19 -6.09 9.03
N HIS A 99 13.86 -7.35 9.36
CA HIS A 99 13.20 -8.25 8.41
C HIS A 99 11.82 -7.75 8.01
N VAL A 100 11.00 -7.30 8.97
CA VAL A 100 9.66 -6.74 8.67
C VAL A 100 9.76 -5.44 7.87
N ARG A 101 10.79 -4.61 8.13
CA ARG A 101 11.04 -3.40 7.32
C ARG A 101 11.42 -3.76 5.88
N ALA A 102 12.28 -4.74 5.70
CA ALA A 102 12.65 -5.25 4.39
C ALA A 102 11.43 -5.80 3.65
N GLU A 103 10.60 -6.62 4.30
CA GLU A 103 9.36 -7.17 3.72
C GLU A 103 8.42 -6.04 3.26
N ARG A 104 8.17 -5.04 4.12
CA ARG A 104 7.34 -3.89 3.76
C ARG A 104 7.90 -3.14 2.55
N ASN A 105 9.21 -2.88 2.53
CA ASN A 105 9.82 -2.15 1.43
C ASN A 105 9.73 -2.94 0.11
N LEU A 106 9.93 -4.27 0.17
CA LEU A 106 9.75 -5.16 -0.97
C LEU A 106 8.33 -5.06 -1.53
N LEU A 107 7.32 -5.13 -0.66
CA LEU A 107 5.93 -5.03 -1.11
C LEU A 107 5.57 -3.64 -1.65
N ALA A 108 6.30 -2.60 -1.24
CA ALA A 108 6.10 -1.24 -1.74
C ALA A 108 6.80 -0.97 -3.08
N GLU A 109 7.94 -1.63 -3.34
CA GLU A 109 8.79 -1.40 -4.51
C GLU A 109 8.53 -2.39 -5.65
N VAL A 110 8.13 -3.62 -5.32
CA VAL A 110 7.94 -4.69 -6.30
C VAL A 110 6.49 -4.79 -6.73
N ALA A 111 6.19 -4.26 -7.92
CA ALA A 111 4.91 -4.47 -8.60
C ALA A 111 5.03 -5.63 -9.59
N SER A 112 4.58 -6.81 -9.18
CA SER A 112 4.55 -8.02 -10.01
C SER A 112 3.27 -8.79 -9.80
N HIS A 113 2.73 -9.43 -10.84
CA HIS A 113 1.53 -10.27 -10.73
C HIS A 113 1.69 -11.47 -9.79
N CYS A 114 2.93 -11.84 -9.47
CA CYS A 114 3.24 -12.96 -8.57
C CYS A 114 3.41 -12.52 -7.10
N ILE A 115 3.30 -11.23 -6.79
CA ILE A 115 3.54 -10.69 -5.45
C ILE A 115 2.33 -9.88 -5.02
N VAL A 116 1.90 -10.14 -3.79
CA VAL A 116 0.79 -9.44 -3.14
C VAL A 116 1.05 -7.93 -3.13
N LYS A 117 0.12 -7.17 -3.68
CA LYS A 117 0.21 -5.71 -3.73
C LYS A 117 -0.05 -5.08 -2.36
N LEU A 118 0.86 -4.21 -1.92
CA LEU A 118 0.66 -3.33 -0.77
C LEU A 118 0.01 -2.02 -1.24
N TYR A 119 -1.15 -1.70 -0.67
CA TYR A 119 -1.85 -0.43 -0.92
C TYR A 119 -1.41 0.65 0.05
N TYR A 120 -1.42 0.33 1.34
CA TYR A 120 -1.12 1.28 2.40
C TYR A 120 -0.27 0.65 3.49
N SER A 121 0.60 1.44 4.11
CA SER A 121 1.24 1.07 5.37
C SER A 121 1.17 2.23 6.34
N PHE A 122 0.74 1.93 7.57
CA PHE A 122 0.63 2.91 8.64
C PHE A 122 0.89 2.24 9.99
N GLN A 123 1.14 3.04 11.02
CA GLN A 123 1.46 2.54 12.36
C GLN A 123 0.84 3.43 13.42
N ASP A 124 0.50 2.85 14.56
CA ASP A 124 0.12 3.57 15.78
C ASP A 124 1.19 3.36 16.87
N ALA A 125 0.89 3.60 18.14
CA ALA A 125 1.83 3.42 19.24
C ALA A 125 2.27 1.94 19.44
N GLU A 126 1.37 1.00 19.19
CA GLU A 126 1.53 -0.42 19.56
C GLU A 126 1.72 -1.35 18.36
N TYR A 127 1.17 -0.98 17.20
CA TYR A 127 1.02 -1.83 16.04
C TYR A 127 1.50 -1.18 14.74
N LEU A 128 1.97 -2.02 13.82
CA LEU A 128 2.21 -1.73 12.42
C LEU A 128 1.11 -2.42 11.60
N TYR A 129 0.53 -1.69 10.65
CA TYR A 129 -0.55 -2.14 9.78
C TYR A 129 -0.10 -2.10 8.33
N LEU A 130 -0.32 -3.22 7.64
CA LEU A 130 -0.09 -3.35 6.20
C LEU A 130 -1.43 -3.69 5.53
N ILE A 131 -1.89 -2.82 4.64
CA ILE A 131 -3.11 -3.02 3.85
C ILE A 131 -2.71 -3.59 2.49
N MET A 132 -3.12 -4.81 2.24
CA MET A 132 -2.71 -5.61 1.10
C MET A 132 -3.94 -6.03 0.29
N GLU A 133 -3.74 -6.41 -0.96
CA GLU A 133 -4.80 -7.04 -1.74
C GLU A 133 -5.31 -8.31 -1.03
N TYR A 134 -6.62 -8.53 -1.10
CA TYR A 134 -7.21 -9.75 -0.58
C TYR A 134 -7.25 -10.83 -1.66
N LEU A 135 -6.63 -11.97 -1.38
CA LEU A 135 -6.64 -13.14 -2.26
C LEU A 135 -7.60 -14.20 -1.68
N PRO A 136 -8.81 -14.39 -2.27
CA PRO A 136 -9.81 -15.32 -1.74
C PRO A 136 -9.43 -16.80 -1.93
N GLY A 137 -8.37 -17.10 -2.70
CA GLY A 137 -7.92 -18.46 -2.99
C GLY A 137 -7.27 -19.19 -1.82
N GLY A 138 -7.02 -18.52 -0.69
CA GLY A 138 -6.31 -19.10 0.45
C GLY A 138 -4.81 -19.25 0.18
N ASP A 139 -4.15 -20.08 0.99
CA ASP A 139 -2.72 -20.36 0.87
C ASP A 139 -2.43 -21.78 0.33
N MET A 140 -1.18 -21.99 -0.10
CA MET A 140 -0.71 -23.27 -0.66
C MET A 140 -0.82 -24.42 0.34
N MET A 141 -0.66 -24.16 1.64
CA MET A 141 -0.79 -25.20 2.67
C MET A 141 -2.23 -25.69 2.76
N THR A 142 -3.20 -24.77 2.72
CA THR A 142 -4.63 -25.07 2.70
C THR A 142 -5.00 -25.86 1.44
N LEU A 143 -4.42 -25.52 0.29
CA LEU A 143 -4.59 -26.29 -0.95
C LEU A 143 -4.07 -27.72 -0.81
N LEU A 144 -2.86 -27.89 -0.27
CA LEU A 144 -2.25 -29.21 -0.05
C LEU A 144 -3.03 -30.06 0.95
N MET A 145 -3.55 -29.44 2.03
CA MET A 145 -4.39 -30.15 2.99
C MET A 145 -5.71 -30.64 2.37
N ARG A 146 -6.24 -29.94 1.37
CA ARG A 146 -7.49 -30.31 0.70
C ARG A 146 -7.30 -31.39 -0.35
N GLU A 147 -6.26 -31.28 -1.16
CA GLU A 147 -6.02 -32.17 -2.31
C GLU A 147 -5.13 -33.38 -1.97
N ASP A 148 -4.47 -33.38 -0.80
CA ASP A 148 -3.48 -34.37 -0.31
C ASP A 148 -2.22 -34.49 -1.19
N THR A 149 -2.40 -34.77 -2.48
CA THR A 149 -1.33 -34.82 -3.48
C THR A 149 -1.72 -34.04 -4.73
N LEU A 150 -0.88 -33.09 -5.15
CA LEU A 150 -1.06 -32.37 -6.40
C LEU A 150 -0.58 -33.23 -7.58
N THR A 151 -1.31 -33.18 -8.70
CA THR A 151 -0.84 -33.79 -9.95
C THR A 151 0.41 -33.07 -10.47
N GLU A 152 1.24 -33.77 -11.25
CA GLU A 152 2.49 -33.20 -11.78
C GLU A 152 2.25 -31.89 -12.53
N ASN A 153 1.18 -31.80 -13.33
CA ASN A 153 0.85 -30.60 -14.10
C ASN A 153 0.52 -29.41 -13.19
N VAL A 154 -0.25 -29.64 -12.12
CA VAL A 154 -0.62 -28.60 -11.16
C VAL A 154 0.60 -28.16 -10.34
N ALA A 155 1.42 -29.11 -9.89
CA ALA A 155 2.66 -28.81 -9.19
C ALA A 155 3.64 -28.00 -10.06
N LYS A 156 3.80 -28.39 -11.34
CA LYS A 156 4.64 -27.68 -12.31
C LYS A 156 4.18 -26.23 -12.50
N PHE A 157 2.88 -25.99 -12.56
CA PHE A 157 2.32 -24.64 -12.64
C PHE A 157 2.66 -23.79 -11.40
N TYR A 158 2.41 -24.29 -10.18
CA TYR A 158 2.72 -23.53 -8.96
C TYR A 158 4.22 -23.31 -8.74
N ILE A 159 5.05 -24.29 -9.10
CA ILE A 159 6.51 -24.14 -9.07
C ILE A 159 6.95 -23.07 -10.07
N ALA A 160 6.43 -23.06 -11.30
CA ALA A 160 6.76 -22.04 -12.28
C ALA A 160 6.39 -20.63 -11.80
N GLN A 161 5.20 -20.47 -11.20
CA GLN A 161 4.79 -19.19 -10.61
C GLN A 161 5.68 -18.78 -9.42
N SER A 162 6.08 -19.73 -8.59
CA SER A 162 7.00 -19.47 -7.46
C SER A 162 8.37 -19.02 -7.96
N VAL A 163 8.89 -19.65 -9.02
CA VAL A 163 10.16 -19.25 -9.64
C VAL A 163 10.07 -17.85 -10.23
N LEU A 164 8.98 -17.50 -10.92
CA LEU A 164 8.75 -16.14 -11.42
C LEU A 164 8.65 -15.10 -10.29
N ALA A 165 7.99 -15.45 -9.18
CA ALA A 165 7.93 -14.60 -8.00
C ALA A 165 9.33 -14.34 -7.42
N ILE A 166 10.11 -15.40 -7.22
CA ILE A 166 11.49 -15.32 -6.70
C ILE A 166 12.38 -14.51 -7.66
N GLU A 167 12.29 -14.75 -8.95
CA GLU A 167 13.03 -14.00 -9.96
C GLU A 167 12.68 -12.50 -9.90
N SER A 168 11.40 -12.18 -9.77
CA SER A 168 10.94 -10.79 -9.62
C SER A 168 11.54 -10.13 -8.37
N ILE A 169 11.56 -10.84 -7.24
CA ILE A 169 12.18 -10.37 -5.98
C ILE A 169 13.69 -10.16 -6.17
N HIS A 170 14.38 -11.12 -6.79
CA HIS A 170 15.83 -11.06 -7.02
C HIS A 170 16.22 -9.92 -7.96
N ARG A 171 15.45 -9.65 -9.03
CA ARG A 171 15.69 -8.50 -9.94
C ARG A 171 15.62 -7.15 -9.22
N HIS A 172 14.84 -7.06 -8.14
CA HIS A 172 14.71 -5.83 -7.34
C HIS A 172 15.73 -5.77 -6.18
N ASN A 173 16.81 -6.56 -6.22
CA ASN A 173 17.91 -6.56 -5.24
C ASN A 173 17.49 -6.82 -3.78
N TYR A 174 16.41 -7.58 -3.55
CA TYR A 174 16.13 -8.17 -2.23
C TYR A 174 16.88 -9.49 -2.00
N ILE A 175 17.97 -9.70 -2.74
CA ILE A 175 19.02 -10.60 -2.29
C ILE A 175 19.66 -9.90 -1.09
N HIS A 176 19.26 -10.36 0.09
CA HIS A 176 19.88 -10.10 1.37
C HIS A 176 21.39 -9.87 1.17
N SER A 177 21.89 -8.75 1.70
CA SER A 177 23.33 -8.55 1.93
C SER A 177 23.81 -9.59 2.95
N THR A 178 23.89 -10.86 2.51
CA THR A 178 24.72 -11.87 3.14
C THR A 178 26.13 -11.69 2.60
N THR A 179 26.70 -10.52 2.80
CA THR A 179 28.14 -10.42 2.95
C THR A 179 28.38 -10.28 4.44
N ARG A 180 28.42 -11.43 5.13
CA ARG A 180 29.19 -11.54 6.36
C ARG A 180 30.55 -10.90 6.09
N LYS A 181 30.93 -9.93 6.92
CA LYS A 181 32.32 -9.86 7.37
C LYS A 181 32.46 -10.80 8.56
#